data_AF-A0A519Y1L1-F1
#
_entry.id   AF-A0A519Y1L1-F1
#
_cell.length_a   1.000
_cell.length_b   1.000
_cell.length_c   1.000
_cell.angle_alpha   90.00
_cell.angle_beta   90.00
_cell.angle_gamma   90.00
#
_symmetry.space_group_name_H-M   'P 1'
#
loop_
_entity.id
_entity.type
_entity.pdbx_description
1 polymer ?
#
loop_
_entity_poly.entity_id
_entity_poly.type
_entity_poly.pdbx_seq_one_letter_code
_entity_poly.pdbx_strand_id
1 'polypeptide(L)'
;GYNNPLGFNPFFERLLPAATPTATYLQYVQERVATLKPTFFTNWLGNNDVLGYATSGGADPASPLSTVADFTTKYQAVLNALTTGGAKGALATIPNVTNVPFFTTVRVAAIKTAIRANAALPNASAASLYIRTGAGVIREATDADFLLLTSSAVIGTLPAGAPLPVGVGYSATLANPLPSQYVLDSDEAAAVLTRTTDLNTVIRTEAANRGLALFDANMYFQGVAANGYATNGVNNTTSFITGNLFSLDGVHPTPRGYALIANEFIRAVNARYGGNIQQVNANDYPGILLP
;
A
#
# COMPACT_ATOMS: atom_id res chain seq x y z
N GLY A 1 -15.96 7.25 13.26
CA GLY A 1 -16.96 7.41 14.31
C GLY A 1 -16.96 6.16 15.15
N TYR A 2 -17.41 6.28 16.40
CA TYR A 2 -17.71 5.14 17.28
C TYR A 2 -18.58 4.03 16.64
N ASN A 3 -19.26 4.32 15.52
CA ASN A 3 -20.07 3.37 14.74
C ASN A 3 -19.34 2.75 13.53
N ASN A 4 -18.01 2.78 13.47
CA ASN A 4 -17.27 2.11 12.40
C ASN A 4 -17.40 0.59 12.56
N PRO A 5 -17.96 -0.15 11.58
CA PRO A 5 -18.06 -1.61 11.65
C PRO A 5 -16.70 -2.32 11.70
N LEU A 6 -15.62 -1.64 11.32
CA LEU A 6 -14.23 -2.13 11.45
C LEU A 6 -13.56 -1.73 12.78
N GLY A 7 -14.31 -1.16 13.72
CA GLY A 7 -13.81 -0.76 15.04
C GLY A 7 -13.39 0.70 15.16
N PHE A 8 -13.14 1.11 16.40
CA PHE A 8 -12.80 2.49 16.77
C PHE A 8 -11.53 3.00 16.07
N ASN A 9 -11.59 4.15 15.40
CA ASN A 9 -10.43 4.80 14.80
C ASN A 9 -10.00 6.00 15.67
N PRO A 10 -8.98 5.87 16.54
CA PRO A 10 -8.57 6.92 17.47
C PRO A 10 -8.11 8.21 16.78
N PHE A 11 -7.65 8.14 15.53
CA PHE A 11 -7.19 9.31 14.80
C PHE A 11 -8.35 10.10 14.19
N PHE A 12 -9.30 9.42 13.57
CA PHE A 12 -10.46 10.09 12.99
C PHE A 12 -11.37 10.67 14.08
N GLU A 13 -11.56 9.97 15.20
CA GLU A 13 -12.38 10.49 16.31
C GLU A 13 -11.87 11.82 16.86
N ARG A 14 -10.55 12.06 16.85
CA ARG A 14 -9.96 13.34 17.28
C ARG A 14 -10.34 14.52 16.38
N LEU A 15 -10.81 14.26 15.16
CA LEU A 15 -11.26 15.29 14.24
C LEU A 15 -12.74 15.62 14.43
N LEU A 16 -13.51 14.73 15.06
CA LEU A 16 -14.95 14.90 15.22
C LEU A 16 -15.27 15.96 16.29
N PRO A 17 -16.23 16.86 16.01
CA PRO A 17 -16.79 17.72 17.05
C PRO A 17 -17.40 16.89 18.18
N ALA A 18 -17.27 17.36 19.43
CA ALA A 18 -17.87 16.71 20.59
C ALA A 18 -19.39 16.53 20.48
N ALA A 19 -20.06 17.37 19.70
CA ALA A 19 -21.50 17.30 19.46
C ALA A 19 -21.91 16.18 18.48
N THR A 20 -20.98 15.65 17.68
CA THR A 20 -21.26 14.62 16.65
C THR A 20 -20.20 13.50 16.66
N PRO A 21 -19.97 12.82 17.79
CA PRO A 21 -18.91 11.84 17.94
C PRO A 21 -19.12 10.57 17.09
N THR A 22 -20.33 10.36 16.56
CA THR A 22 -20.66 9.21 15.71
C THR A 22 -20.66 9.54 14.22
N ALA A 23 -20.29 10.77 13.83
CA ALA A 23 -20.30 11.19 12.43
C ALA A 23 -19.45 10.25 11.56
N THR A 24 -20.00 9.92 10.39
CA THR A 24 -19.26 9.23 9.33
C THR A 24 -18.21 10.16 8.73
N TYR A 25 -17.21 9.59 8.04
CA TYR A 25 -16.23 10.39 7.32
C TYR A 25 -16.88 11.32 6.27
N LEU A 26 -17.90 10.84 5.56
CA LEU A 26 -18.63 11.66 4.58
C LEU A 26 -19.34 12.85 5.24
N GLN A 27 -20.04 12.63 6.37
CA GLN A 27 -20.68 13.71 7.12
C GLN A 27 -19.67 14.73 7.64
N TYR A 28 -18.52 14.26 8.12
CA TYR A 28 -17.42 15.14 8.51
C TYR A 28 -16.93 15.99 7.33
N VAL A 29 -16.70 15.40 6.16
CA VAL A 29 -16.31 16.15 4.95
C VAL A 29 -17.38 17.18 4.56
N GLN A 30 -18.65 16.80 4.57
CA GLN A 30 -19.77 17.71 4.26
C GLN A 30 -19.83 18.90 5.23
N GLU A 31 -19.68 18.66 6.53
CA GLU A 31 -19.65 19.70 7.56
C GLU A 31 -18.46 20.65 7.37
N ARG A 32 -17.27 20.12 7.09
CA ARG A 32 -16.07 20.94 6.81
C ARG A 32 -16.20 21.75 5.53
N VAL A 33 -16.78 21.21 4.47
CA VAL A 33 -17.04 21.98 3.24
C VAL A 33 -18.03 23.11 3.50
N ALA A 34 -19.12 22.84 4.22
CA ALA A 34 -20.14 23.85 4.53
C ALA A 34 -19.60 25.00 5.40
N THR A 35 -18.73 24.68 6.36
CA THR A 35 -18.19 25.64 7.34
C THR A 35 -16.97 26.40 6.83
N LEU A 36 -15.98 25.69 6.28
CA LEU A 36 -14.72 26.29 5.83
C LEU A 36 -14.82 26.90 4.43
N LYS A 37 -15.79 26.47 3.61
CA LYS A 37 -15.97 26.91 2.22
C LYS A 37 -14.65 26.85 1.42
N PRO A 38 -13.98 25.67 1.38
CA PRO A 38 -12.67 25.56 0.77
C PRO A 38 -12.73 25.90 -0.72
N THR A 39 -11.69 26.58 -1.22
CA THR A 39 -11.53 26.86 -2.66
C THR A 39 -10.73 25.79 -3.39
N PHE A 40 -10.06 24.91 -2.63
CA PHE A 40 -9.21 23.86 -3.15
C PHE A 40 -9.19 22.62 -2.23
N PHE A 41 -9.04 21.42 -2.80
CA PHE A 41 -8.80 20.18 -2.05
C PHE A 41 -7.80 19.24 -2.74
N THR A 42 -7.19 18.35 -1.97
CA THR A 42 -6.45 17.19 -2.47
C THR A 42 -7.13 15.91 -2.01
N ASN A 43 -7.31 14.93 -2.90
CA ASN A 43 -7.98 13.67 -2.58
C ASN A 43 -7.17 12.48 -3.10
N TRP A 44 -6.58 11.72 -2.19
CA TRP A 44 -5.85 10.47 -2.48
C TRP A 44 -6.47 9.28 -1.73
N LEU A 45 -7.80 9.21 -1.74
CA LEU A 45 -8.54 8.06 -1.21
C LEU A 45 -8.47 6.90 -2.21
N GLY A 46 -8.35 5.67 -1.70
CA GLY A 46 -8.28 4.45 -2.52
C GLY A 46 -7.18 3.47 -2.14
N ASN A 47 -6.09 3.94 -1.51
CA ASN A 47 -4.94 3.06 -1.26
C ASN A 47 -5.31 1.86 -0.37
N ASN A 48 -6.10 2.10 0.68
CA ASN A 48 -6.53 1.06 1.62
C ASN A 48 -7.61 0.12 1.05
N ASP A 49 -8.23 0.46 -0.08
CA ASP A 49 -9.21 -0.41 -0.77
C ASP A 49 -8.55 -1.66 -1.37
N VAL A 50 -7.23 -1.66 -1.53
CA VAL A 50 -6.42 -2.80 -1.98
C VAL A 50 -5.30 -3.17 -1.01
N LEU A 51 -4.73 -2.19 -0.29
CA LEU A 51 -3.57 -2.41 0.58
C LEU A 51 -3.89 -3.33 1.76
N GLY A 52 -5.05 -3.16 2.42
CA GLY A 52 -5.40 -3.97 3.60
C GLY A 52 -5.45 -5.47 3.30
N TYR A 53 -6.10 -5.83 2.18
CA TYR A 53 -6.11 -7.20 1.66
C TYR A 53 -4.68 -7.69 1.37
N ALA A 54 -3.88 -6.89 0.66
CA ALA A 54 -2.53 -7.28 0.28
C ALA A 54 -1.61 -7.49 1.51
N THR A 55 -1.64 -6.58 2.48
CA THR A 55 -0.76 -6.63 3.67
C THR A 55 -1.15 -7.71 4.69
N SER A 56 -2.32 -8.31 4.54
CA SER A 56 -2.75 -9.47 5.34
C SER A 56 -2.52 -10.81 4.62
N GLY A 57 -1.86 -10.81 3.45
CA GLY A 57 -1.67 -12.02 2.63
C GLY A 57 -3.00 -12.62 2.20
N GLY A 58 -3.98 -11.74 1.90
CA GLY A 58 -5.34 -12.11 1.55
C GLY A 58 -6.16 -12.81 2.65
N ALA A 59 -5.59 -12.97 3.84
CA ALA A 59 -6.12 -13.86 4.87
C ALA A 59 -7.07 -13.18 5.87
N ASP A 60 -7.11 -11.85 5.94
CA ASP A 60 -8.01 -11.11 6.84
C ASP A 60 -9.38 -10.88 6.20
N PRO A 61 -10.46 -11.58 6.64
CA PRO A 61 -11.80 -11.39 6.08
C PRO A 61 -12.39 -10.01 6.39
N ALA A 62 -11.86 -9.26 7.36
CA ALA A 62 -12.28 -7.89 7.64
C ALA A 62 -11.67 -6.86 6.67
N SER A 63 -10.69 -7.27 5.86
CA SER A 63 -9.98 -6.41 4.91
C SER A 63 -10.11 -6.91 3.46
N PRO A 64 -11.32 -7.15 2.92
CA PRO A 64 -11.48 -7.59 1.54
C PRO A 64 -11.15 -6.46 0.55
N LEU A 65 -10.83 -6.83 -0.70
CA LEU A 65 -10.74 -5.87 -1.80
C LEU A 65 -12.08 -5.13 -2.00
N SER A 66 -12.11 -3.81 -1.87
CA SER A 66 -13.33 -3.02 -2.07
C SER A 66 -13.87 -3.19 -3.47
N THR A 67 -15.16 -3.53 -3.62
CA THR A 67 -15.78 -3.71 -4.94
C THR A 67 -15.74 -2.42 -5.75
N VAL A 68 -15.68 -2.54 -7.08
CA VAL A 68 -15.68 -1.37 -7.98
C VAL A 68 -16.95 -0.53 -7.78
N ALA A 69 -18.10 -1.18 -7.56
CA ALA A 69 -19.38 -0.51 -7.32
C ALA A 69 -19.40 0.28 -5.99
N ASP A 70 -18.93 -0.34 -4.91
CA ASP A 70 -18.86 0.33 -3.60
C ASP A 70 -17.88 1.50 -3.63
N PHE A 71 -16.70 1.28 -4.22
CA PHE A 71 -15.70 2.33 -4.39
C PHE A 71 -16.27 3.49 -5.20
N THR A 72 -16.86 3.22 -6.37
CA THR A 72 -17.46 4.24 -7.24
C THR A 72 -18.49 5.07 -6.48
N THR A 73 -19.43 4.41 -5.80
CA THR A 73 -20.49 5.07 -5.04
C THR A 73 -19.92 5.98 -3.95
N LYS A 74 -19.00 5.47 -3.13
CA LYS A 74 -18.42 6.21 -1.99
C LYS A 74 -17.49 7.33 -2.46
N TYR A 75 -16.67 7.07 -3.47
CA TYR A 75 -15.74 8.03 -4.04
C TYR A 75 -16.50 9.20 -4.68
N GLN A 76 -17.54 8.92 -5.47
CA GLN A 76 -18.43 9.95 -6.03
C GLN A 76 -19.13 10.77 -4.94
N ALA A 77 -19.61 10.14 -3.86
CA ALA A 77 -20.23 10.86 -2.76
C ALA A 77 -19.28 11.87 -2.10
N VAL A 78 -18.03 11.46 -1.85
CA VAL A 78 -16.99 12.36 -1.31
C VAL A 78 -16.66 13.48 -2.29
N LEU A 79 -16.47 13.16 -3.58
CA LEU A 79 -16.17 14.18 -4.59
C LEU A 79 -17.32 15.16 -4.78
N ASN A 80 -18.57 14.69 -4.79
CA ASN A 80 -19.74 15.56 -4.83
C ASN A 80 -19.74 16.55 -3.66
N ALA A 81 -19.47 16.07 -2.44
CA ALA A 81 -19.37 16.94 -1.27
C ALA A 81 -18.25 17.98 -1.44
N LEU A 82 -17.04 17.55 -1.83
CA LEU A 82 -15.89 18.43 -2.00
C LEU A 82 -16.09 19.48 -3.10
N THR A 83 -16.80 19.15 -4.18
CA THR A 83 -17.03 20.07 -5.31
C THR A 83 -18.31 20.90 -5.21
N THR A 84 -19.17 20.67 -4.21
CA THR A 84 -20.49 21.35 -4.11
C THR A 84 -20.36 22.88 -4.09
N GLY A 85 -19.31 23.41 -3.46
CA GLY A 85 -19.04 24.86 -3.41
C GLY A 85 -18.24 25.40 -4.59
N GLY A 86 -18.01 24.62 -5.65
CA GLY A 86 -17.17 25.01 -6.79
C GLY A 86 -15.66 24.92 -6.53
N ALA A 87 -15.23 24.24 -5.46
CA ALA A 87 -13.82 24.05 -5.15
C ALA A 87 -13.09 23.33 -6.30
N LYS A 88 -11.91 23.85 -6.64
CA LYS A 88 -10.94 23.12 -7.48
C LYS A 88 -10.31 21.99 -6.69
N GLY A 89 -9.58 21.08 -7.33
CA GLY A 89 -8.87 20.06 -6.58
C GLY A 89 -7.97 19.17 -7.41
N ALA A 90 -7.23 18.31 -6.71
CA ALA A 90 -6.37 17.31 -7.30
C ALA A 90 -6.69 15.92 -6.77
N LEU A 91 -6.86 14.97 -7.68
CA LEU A 91 -7.00 13.55 -7.38
C LEU A 91 -5.67 12.84 -7.59
N ALA A 92 -5.47 11.69 -6.96
CA ALA A 92 -4.37 10.79 -7.30
C ALA A 92 -4.83 9.35 -7.45
N THR A 93 -4.24 8.65 -8.42
CA THR A 93 -4.46 7.21 -8.61
C THR A 93 -3.84 6.41 -7.47
N ILE A 94 -4.33 5.20 -7.24
CA ILE A 94 -3.80 4.22 -6.30
C ILE A 94 -2.50 3.64 -6.90
N PRO A 95 -1.35 3.73 -6.19
CA PRO A 95 -0.11 3.13 -6.65
C PRO A 95 -0.21 1.60 -6.71
N ASN A 96 0.65 0.94 -7.48
CA ASN A 96 0.77 -0.51 -7.36
C ASN A 96 1.35 -0.83 -5.98
N VAL A 97 0.49 -1.30 -5.07
CA VAL A 97 0.87 -1.54 -3.67
C VAL A 97 1.88 -2.68 -3.53
N THR A 98 1.97 -3.61 -4.48
CA THR A 98 2.96 -4.70 -4.41
C THR A 98 4.40 -4.24 -4.73
N ASN A 99 4.59 -2.98 -5.15
CA ASN A 99 5.92 -2.42 -5.40
C ASN A 99 6.57 -1.78 -4.15
N VAL A 100 5.86 -1.69 -3.03
CA VAL A 100 6.43 -1.11 -1.80
C VAL A 100 7.37 -2.12 -1.11
N PRO A 101 8.33 -1.66 -0.29
CA PRO A 101 9.27 -2.55 0.39
C PRO A 101 8.62 -3.68 1.20
N PHE A 102 7.40 -3.48 1.71
CA PHE A 102 6.67 -4.51 2.43
C PHE A 102 6.53 -5.83 1.67
N PHE A 103 6.45 -5.78 0.34
CA PHE A 103 6.33 -6.96 -0.53
C PHE A 103 7.65 -7.33 -1.23
N THR A 104 8.54 -6.36 -1.42
CA THR A 104 9.75 -6.55 -2.27
C THR A 104 11.03 -6.84 -1.47
N THR A 105 11.02 -6.64 -0.15
CA THR A 105 12.20 -6.84 0.71
C THR A 105 12.57 -8.30 0.89
N VAL A 106 11.59 -9.14 1.23
CA VAL A 106 11.80 -10.55 1.53
C VAL A 106 11.59 -11.36 0.25
N ARG A 107 12.69 -11.68 -0.45
CA ARG A 107 12.61 -12.37 -1.75
C ARG A 107 12.65 -13.88 -1.62
N VAL A 108 11.75 -14.58 -2.33
CA VAL A 108 11.66 -16.06 -2.34
C VAL A 108 13.00 -16.71 -2.66
N ALA A 109 13.67 -16.30 -3.74
CA ALA A 109 15.00 -16.81 -4.08
C ALA A 109 16.05 -16.62 -2.96
N ALA A 110 16.04 -15.48 -2.27
CA ALA A 110 16.97 -15.21 -1.17
C ALA A 110 16.68 -16.12 0.04
N ILE A 111 15.41 -16.30 0.39
CA ILE A 111 14.99 -17.19 1.46
C ILE A 111 15.31 -18.65 1.16
N LYS A 112 15.03 -19.15 -0.06
CA LYS A 112 15.42 -20.51 -0.46
C LYS A 112 16.93 -20.73 -0.32
N THR A 113 17.73 -19.74 -0.69
CA THR A 113 19.19 -19.78 -0.54
C THR A 113 19.59 -19.86 0.94
N ALA A 114 19.00 -19.01 1.78
CA ALA A 114 19.27 -19.00 3.23
C ALA A 114 18.88 -20.32 3.91
N ILE A 115 17.73 -20.90 3.55
CA ILE A 115 17.29 -22.21 4.04
C ILE A 115 18.32 -23.29 3.67
N ARG A 116 18.76 -23.35 2.41
CA ARG A 116 19.72 -24.35 1.94
C ARG A 116 21.12 -24.21 2.54
N ALA A 117 21.50 -23.01 2.93
CA ALA A 117 22.77 -22.72 3.59
C ALA A 117 22.76 -22.99 5.10
N ASN A 118 21.60 -23.26 5.71
CA ASN A 118 21.50 -23.44 7.15
C ASN A 118 21.99 -24.85 7.57
N ALA A 119 23.23 -24.91 8.07
CA ALA A 119 23.86 -26.15 8.53
C ALA A 119 23.15 -26.82 9.73
N ALA A 120 22.28 -26.12 10.44
CA ALA A 120 21.49 -26.70 11.53
C ALA A 120 20.27 -27.50 11.02
N LEU A 121 19.92 -27.39 9.74
CA LEU A 121 18.79 -28.11 9.14
C LEU A 121 19.24 -29.49 8.62
N PRO A 122 18.60 -30.59 9.03
CA PRO A 122 18.80 -31.89 8.40
C PRO A 122 18.47 -31.81 6.91
N ASN A 123 19.33 -32.34 6.02
CA ASN A 123 19.12 -32.31 4.57
C ASN A 123 18.94 -30.89 3.97
N ALA A 124 19.61 -29.87 4.50
CA ALA A 124 19.52 -28.48 4.05
C ALA A 124 19.65 -28.33 2.51
N SER A 125 20.54 -29.10 1.86
CA SER A 125 20.74 -29.05 0.41
C SER A 125 19.50 -29.40 -0.42
N ALA A 126 18.58 -30.20 0.13
CA ALA A 126 17.32 -30.58 -0.51
C ALA A 126 16.12 -29.73 -0.01
N ALA A 127 16.34 -28.84 0.96
CA ALA A 127 15.28 -28.03 1.53
C ALA A 127 14.83 -26.90 0.58
N SER A 128 13.56 -26.51 0.70
CA SER A 128 13.00 -25.35 0.02
C SER A 128 11.98 -24.60 0.87
N LEU A 129 11.47 -23.49 0.32
CA LEU A 129 10.42 -22.68 0.89
C LEU A 129 9.05 -23.15 0.37
N TYR A 130 8.18 -23.58 1.29
CA TYR A 130 6.80 -23.97 0.98
C TYR A 130 5.83 -22.98 1.61
N ILE A 131 4.77 -22.67 0.87
CA ILE A 131 3.71 -21.73 1.27
C ILE A 131 2.35 -22.42 1.22
N ARG A 132 1.40 -21.94 2.01
CA ARG A 132 -0.02 -22.22 1.83
C ARG A 132 -0.67 -21.00 1.17
N THR A 133 -1.23 -21.17 -0.02
CA THR A 133 -1.95 -20.13 -0.75
C THR A 133 -3.26 -19.75 -0.07
N GLY A 134 -3.88 -18.64 -0.46
CA GLY A 134 -5.22 -18.24 -0.01
C GLY A 134 -6.28 -19.30 -0.32
N ALA A 135 -6.11 -20.06 -1.41
CA ALA A 135 -6.96 -21.20 -1.76
C ALA A 135 -6.71 -22.47 -0.90
N GLY A 136 -5.78 -22.42 0.05
CA GLY A 136 -5.41 -23.55 0.92
C GLY A 136 -4.50 -24.59 0.27
N VAL A 137 -4.04 -24.34 -0.96
CA VAL A 137 -3.09 -25.23 -1.65
C VAL A 137 -1.72 -25.02 -1.05
N ILE A 138 -1.04 -26.11 -0.71
CA ILE A 138 0.35 -26.04 -0.27
C ILE A 138 1.24 -26.40 -1.46
N ARG A 139 2.21 -25.53 -1.76
CA ARG A 139 3.18 -25.72 -2.84
C ARG A 139 4.50 -25.04 -2.52
N GLU A 140 5.53 -25.35 -3.30
CA GLU A 140 6.77 -24.59 -3.25
C GLU A 140 6.50 -23.14 -3.68
N ALA A 141 7.09 -22.18 -2.98
CA ALA A 141 7.02 -20.78 -3.35
C ALA A 141 7.75 -20.52 -4.68
N THR A 142 7.25 -19.58 -5.46
CA THR A 142 7.84 -19.11 -6.72
C THR A 142 8.20 -17.63 -6.58
N ASP A 143 9.01 -17.09 -7.48
CA ASP A 143 9.32 -15.66 -7.46
C ASP A 143 8.11 -14.77 -7.85
N ALA A 144 6.98 -15.36 -8.23
CA ALA A 144 5.70 -14.67 -8.40
C ALA A 144 4.92 -14.48 -7.08
N ASP A 145 5.36 -15.11 -5.99
CA ASP A 145 4.78 -14.94 -4.65
C ASP A 145 5.51 -13.83 -3.89
N PHE A 146 4.76 -12.97 -3.20
CA PHE A 146 5.32 -11.94 -2.34
C PHE A 146 5.34 -12.41 -0.89
N LEU A 147 6.54 -12.64 -0.35
CA LEU A 147 6.70 -12.84 1.09
C LEU A 147 6.58 -11.49 1.77
N LEU A 148 5.63 -11.38 2.70
CA LEU A 148 5.40 -10.12 3.41
C LEU A 148 6.60 -9.80 4.31
N LEU A 149 6.88 -8.52 4.55
CA LEU A 149 7.99 -8.11 5.42
C LEU A 149 7.92 -8.76 6.82
N THR A 150 6.72 -8.97 7.34
CA THR A 150 6.43 -9.66 8.61
C THR A 150 6.82 -11.14 8.61
N SER A 151 6.92 -11.79 7.44
CA SER A 151 7.35 -13.19 7.31
C SER A 151 8.80 -13.40 7.78
N SER A 152 9.63 -12.36 7.75
CA SER A 152 11.03 -12.41 8.19
C SER A 152 11.20 -12.84 9.64
N ALA A 153 10.18 -12.62 10.48
CA ALA A 153 10.20 -13.00 11.89
C ALA A 153 9.89 -14.48 12.14
N VAL A 154 9.32 -15.21 11.16
CA VAL A 154 8.81 -16.57 11.36
C VAL A 154 9.47 -17.61 10.45
N ILE A 155 9.92 -17.25 9.25
CA ILE A 155 10.55 -18.20 8.31
C ILE A 155 11.77 -18.85 8.97
N GLY A 156 11.85 -20.18 8.92
CA GLY A 156 12.98 -20.95 9.46
C GLY A 156 13.02 -21.04 10.99
N THR A 157 12.05 -20.47 11.71
CA THR A 157 11.91 -20.62 13.16
C THR A 157 11.25 -21.94 13.52
N LEU A 158 11.58 -22.53 14.68
CA LEU A 158 10.92 -23.72 15.23
C LEU A 158 9.71 -23.31 16.11
N PRO A 159 8.46 -23.56 15.68
CA PRO A 159 7.29 -23.31 16.53
C PRO A 159 7.25 -24.27 17.72
N ALA A 160 6.63 -23.83 18.81
CA ALA A 160 6.32 -24.70 19.93
C ALA A 160 5.42 -25.86 19.48
N GLY A 161 5.84 -27.10 19.73
CA GLY A 161 5.08 -28.31 19.39
C GLY A 161 5.16 -28.75 17.92
N ALA A 162 5.93 -28.07 17.06
CA ALA A 162 6.17 -28.49 15.69
C ALA A 162 7.65 -28.94 15.51
N PRO A 163 7.90 -30.18 15.03
CA PRO A 163 9.27 -30.66 14.84
C PRO A 163 9.96 -30.05 13.61
N LEU A 164 9.22 -29.32 12.77
CA LEU A 164 9.72 -28.74 11.53
C LEU A 164 9.70 -27.21 11.61
N PRO A 165 10.75 -26.50 11.15
CA PRO A 165 10.71 -25.05 11.06
C PRO A 165 9.65 -24.52 10.08
N VAL A 166 9.12 -23.31 10.33
CA VAL A 166 8.08 -22.69 9.50
C VAL A 166 8.59 -22.37 8.10
N GLY A 167 7.81 -22.73 7.10
CA GLY A 167 8.11 -22.51 5.69
C GLY A 167 9.17 -23.46 5.12
N VAL A 168 9.82 -24.29 5.95
CA VAL A 168 10.90 -25.19 5.51
C VAL A 168 10.32 -26.56 5.18
N GLY A 169 10.54 -27.02 3.95
CA GLY A 169 10.20 -28.38 3.52
C GLY A 169 11.39 -29.13 2.94
N TYR A 170 11.57 -30.40 3.35
CA TYR A 170 12.64 -31.30 2.91
C TYR A 170 12.20 -32.35 1.89
N SER A 171 10.91 -32.37 1.56
CA SER A 171 10.24 -33.30 0.65
C SER A 171 9.02 -32.57 0.07
N ALA A 172 8.46 -33.10 -1.02
CA ALA A 172 7.24 -32.57 -1.65
C ALA A 172 6.02 -32.47 -0.70
N THR A 173 6.11 -33.01 0.52
CA THR A 173 5.08 -32.97 1.58
C THR A 173 5.39 -31.93 2.68
N LEU A 174 5.20 -30.64 2.36
CA LEU A 174 4.21 -29.69 2.91
C LEU A 174 3.92 -29.58 4.43
N ALA A 175 4.63 -30.24 5.33
CA ALA A 175 4.18 -30.42 6.72
C ALA A 175 4.17 -29.14 7.61
N ASN A 176 4.94 -28.10 7.27
CA ASN A 176 4.87 -26.80 7.96
C ASN A 176 5.09 -25.62 6.99
N PRO A 177 4.13 -25.35 6.09
CA PRO A 177 4.30 -24.28 5.11
C PRO A 177 4.17 -22.92 5.78
N LEU A 178 4.74 -21.89 5.17
CA LEU A 178 4.50 -20.51 5.56
C LEU A 178 2.99 -20.22 5.40
N PRO A 179 2.27 -19.84 6.47
CA PRO A 179 0.84 -19.56 6.39
C PRO A 179 0.51 -18.40 5.45
N SER A 180 -0.68 -18.43 4.83
CA SER A 180 -1.16 -17.41 3.88
C SER A 180 -1.05 -15.98 4.43
N GLN A 181 -1.27 -15.77 5.73
CA GLN A 181 -1.15 -14.43 6.33
C GLN A 181 0.25 -13.78 6.22
N TYR A 182 1.27 -14.53 5.81
CA TYR A 182 2.65 -14.06 5.61
C TYR A 182 3.10 -14.08 4.15
N VAL A 183 2.21 -14.44 3.22
CA VAL A 183 2.48 -14.51 1.78
C VAL A 183 1.27 -14.02 1.01
N LEU A 184 1.49 -13.05 0.13
CA LEU A 184 0.51 -12.73 -0.91
C LEU A 184 0.87 -13.59 -2.12
N ASP A 185 0.09 -14.64 -2.36
CA ASP A 185 0.41 -15.57 -3.44
C ASP A 185 0.13 -14.95 -4.83
N SER A 186 0.63 -15.60 -5.88
CA SER A 186 0.54 -15.07 -7.24
C SER A 186 -0.89 -14.76 -7.72
N ASP A 187 -1.89 -15.54 -7.32
CA ASP A 187 -3.27 -15.34 -7.74
C ASP A 187 -3.88 -14.14 -7.00
N GLU A 188 -3.60 -14.03 -5.70
CA GLU A 188 -4.01 -12.89 -4.88
C GLU A 188 -3.33 -11.58 -5.33
N ALA A 189 -2.05 -11.64 -5.68
CA ALA A 189 -1.31 -10.49 -6.22
C ALA A 189 -1.89 -10.03 -7.57
N ALA A 190 -2.28 -10.96 -8.44
CA ALA A 190 -2.96 -10.63 -9.68
C ALA A 190 -4.35 -9.99 -9.43
N ALA A 191 -5.09 -10.48 -8.44
CA ALA A 191 -6.36 -9.88 -8.03
C ALA A 191 -6.20 -8.45 -7.50
N VAL A 192 -5.17 -8.19 -6.68
CA VAL A 192 -4.81 -6.85 -6.19
C VAL A 192 -4.49 -5.90 -7.34
N LEU A 193 -3.68 -6.33 -8.30
CA LEU A 193 -3.30 -5.50 -9.47
C LEU A 193 -4.51 -5.20 -10.37
N THR A 194 -5.36 -6.20 -10.61
CA THR A 194 -6.59 -6.05 -11.38
C THR A 194 -7.51 -5.03 -10.70
N ARG A 195 -7.79 -5.21 -9.40
CA ARG A 195 -8.64 -4.28 -8.66
C ARG A 195 -8.05 -2.86 -8.64
N THR A 196 -6.73 -2.72 -8.46
CA THR A 196 -6.05 -1.42 -8.53
C THR A 196 -6.30 -0.73 -9.87
N THR A 197 -6.25 -1.48 -10.97
CA THR A 197 -6.50 -0.96 -12.32
C THR A 197 -7.96 -0.51 -12.48
N ASP A 198 -8.92 -1.30 -12.01
CA ASP A 198 -10.34 -0.97 -12.06
C ASP A 198 -10.67 0.30 -11.26
N LEU A 199 -10.18 0.39 -10.01
CA LEU A 199 -10.42 1.56 -9.15
C LEU A 199 -9.74 2.82 -9.72
N ASN A 200 -8.56 2.68 -10.31
CA ASN A 200 -7.90 3.79 -10.99
C ASN A 200 -8.66 4.28 -12.23
N THR A 201 -9.39 3.40 -12.91
CA THR A 201 -10.26 3.81 -14.03
C THR A 201 -11.38 4.72 -13.53
N VAL A 202 -11.97 4.42 -12.37
CA VAL A 202 -12.96 5.29 -11.70
C VAL A 202 -12.35 6.65 -11.36
N ILE A 203 -11.17 6.67 -10.72
CA ILE A 203 -10.48 7.91 -10.33
C ILE A 203 -10.21 8.80 -11.54
N ARG A 204 -9.68 8.23 -12.63
CA ARG A 204 -9.38 8.97 -13.88
C ARG A 204 -10.66 9.53 -14.51
N THR A 205 -11.73 8.73 -14.54
CA THR A 205 -13.03 9.14 -15.07
C THR A 205 -13.60 10.31 -14.29
N GLU A 206 -13.58 10.24 -12.95
CA GLU A 206 -14.08 11.33 -12.10
C GLU A 206 -13.22 12.59 -12.21
N ALA A 207 -11.89 12.46 -12.34
CA ALA A 207 -11.02 13.61 -12.58
C ALA A 207 -11.39 14.33 -13.88
N ALA A 208 -11.60 13.57 -14.97
CA ALA A 208 -11.97 14.12 -16.27
C ALA A 208 -13.36 14.78 -16.23
N ASN A 209 -14.37 14.07 -15.71
CA ASN A 209 -15.76 14.54 -15.65
C ASN A 209 -15.92 15.83 -14.85
N ARG A 210 -15.13 15.99 -13.78
CA ARG A 210 -15.18 17.18 -12.90
C ARG A 210 -14.16 18.24 -13.28
N GLY A 211 -13.30 17.95 -14.26
CA GLY A 211 -12.23 18.85 -14.65
C GLY A 211 -11.22 19.12 -13.53
N LEU A 212 -10.89 18.12 -12.73
CA LEU A 212 -9.93 18.20 -11.62
C LEU A 212 -8.51 17.85 -12.09
N ALA A 213 -7.49 18.30 -11.36
CA ALA A 213 -6.12 17.87 -11.59
C ALA A 213 -5.97 16.37 -11.24
N LEU A 214 -5.07 15.67 -11.92
CA LEU A 214 -4.78 14.27 -11.66
C LEU A 214 -3.28 14.03 -11.55
N PHE A 215 -2.84 13.55 -10.40
CA PHE A 215 -1.52 12.93 -10.24
C PHE A 215 -1.65 11.42 -10.47
N ASP A 216 -1.04 10.90 -11.53
CA ASP A 216 -1.01 9.45 -11.77
C ASP A 216 0.08 8.77 -10.92
N ALA A 217 -0.20 8.58 -9.62
CA ALA A 217 0.72 7.94 -8.68
C ALA A 217 1.03 6.49 -9.07
N ASN A 218 0.10 5.78 -9.71
CA ASN A 218 0.34 4.42 -10.24
C ASN A 218 1.50 4.39 -11.22
N MET A 219 1.44 5.23 -12.26
CA MET A 219 2.50 5.34 -13.24
C MET A 219 3.80 5.88 -12.62
N TYR A 220 3.71 6.88 -11.74
CA TYR A 220 4.87 7.46 -11.06
C TYR A 220 5.64 6.41 -10.26
N PHE A 221 4.99 5.69 -9.34
CA PHE A 221 5.66 4.72 -8.48
C PHE A 221 6.13 3.46 -9.24
N GLN A 222 5.50 3.11 -10.36
CA GLN A 222 6.06 2.10 -11.27
C GLN A 222 7.40 2.58 -11.86
N GLY A 223 7.47 3.83 -12.31
CA GLY A 223 8.71 4.42 -12.81
C GLY A 223 9.81 4.46 -11.75
N VAL A 224 9.47 4.85 -10.51
CA VAL A 224 10.40 4.87 -9.37
C VAL A 224 10.91 3.47 -9.03
N ALA A 225 10.03 2.46 -9.03
CA ALA A 225 10.42 1.08 -8.73
C ALA A 225 11.35 0.51 -9.81
N ALA A 226 11.14 0.88 -11.08
CA ALA A 226 11.96 0.38 -12.19
C ALA A 226 13.32 1.08 -12.30
N ASN A 227 13.37 2.40 -12.08
CA ASN A 227 14.54 3.21 -12.46
C ASN A 227 15.10 4.09 -11.32
N GLY A 228 14.44 4.14 -10.17
CA GLY A 228 14.66 5.19 -9.18
C GLY A 228 14.16 6.56 -9.67
N TYR A 229 14.42 7.58 -8.86
CA TYR A 229 14.03 8.97 -9.12
C TYR A 229 15.04 9.92 -8.51
N ALA A 230 15.81 10.59 -9.36
CA ALA A 230 16.82 11.55 -8.94
C ALA A 230 16.21 12.93 -8.71
N THR A 231 16.46 13.51 -7.53
CA THR A 231 16.12 14.90 -7.20
C THR A 231 17.33 15.63 -6.65
N ASN A 232 17.71 16.73 -7.31
CA ASN A 232 18.83 17.57 -6.89
C ASN A 232 20.09 16.74 -6.58
N GLY A 233 20.44 15.82 -7.48
CA GLY A 233 21.62 14.95 -7.37
C GLY A 233 21.49 13.75 -6.43
N VAL A 234 20.38 13.58 -5.71
CA VAL A 234 20.15 12.42 -4.83
C VAL A 234 19.19 11.44 -5.50
N ASN A 235 19.63 10.20 -5.66
CA ASN A 235 18.76 9.14 -6.17
C ASN A 235 17.86 8.59 -5.04
N ASN A 236 16.58 8.41 -5.36
CA ASN A 236 15.61 7.82 -4.46
C ASN A 236 15.01 6.57 -5.11
N THR A 237 14.84 5.49 -4.36
CA THR A 237 14.34 4.20 -4.85
C THR A 237 13.30 3.63 -3.89
N THR A 238 12.64 2.55 -4.31
CA THR A 238 11.72 1.80 -3.44
C THR A 238 12.45 0.79 -2.54
N SER A 239 13.79 0.80 -2.50
CA SER A 239 14.58 -0.13 -1.69
C SER A 239 14.35 0.09 -0.20
N PHE A 240 14.13 -1.01 0.55
CA PHE A 240 13.95 -0.94 1.99
C PHE A 240 15.19 -0.36 2.67
N ILE A 241 14.97 0.55 3.62
CA ILE A 241 15.99 1.22 4.45
C ILE A 241 16.90 2.20 3.68
N THR A 242 17.38 1.82 2.51
CA THR A 242 18.42 2.53 1.74
C THR A 242 17.87 3.37 0.58
N GLY A 243 16.59 3.19 0.21
CA GLY A 243 15.97 3.87 -0.92
C GLY A 243 15.48 5.30 -0.63
N ASN A 244 15.56 5.75 0.62
CA ASN A 244 15.10 7.07 1.10
C ASN A 244 13.58 7.32 1.08
N LEU A 245 12.80 6.58 0.30
CA LEU A 245 11.38 6.91 0.05
C LEU A 245 10.39 6.34 1.04
N PHE A 246 10.64 5.15 1.58
CA PHE A 246 9.70 4.45 2.46
C PHE A 246 10.25 4.32 3.87
N SER A 247 9.35 4.34 4.84
CA SER A 247 9.65 4.19 6.26
C SER A 247 9.98 2.73 6.61
N LEU A 248 10.30 2.48 7.89
CA LEU A 248 10.62 1.14 8.39
C LEU A 248 9.43 0.17 8.41
N ASP A 249 8.19 0.67 8.25
CA ASP A 249 7.04 -0.20 8.03
C ASP A 249 7.01 -0.80 6.62
N GLY A 250 7.84 -0.31 5.70
CA GLY A 250 7.92 -0.76 4.32
C GLY A 250 6.71 -0.36 3.46
N VAL A 251 5.81 0.47 3.96
CA VAL A 251 4.54 0.85 3.31
C VAL A 251 4.45 2.36 3.13
N HIS A 252 4.60 3.12 4.21
CA HIS A 252 4.36 4.55 4.19
C HIS A 252 5.61 5.32 3.76
N PRO A 253 5.46 6.41 2.99
CA PRO A 253 6.58 7.26 2.63
C PRO A 253 7.26 7.90 3.85
N THR A 254 8.56 8.16 3.75
CA THR A 254 9.28 9.06 4.66
C THR A 254 8.85 10.52 4.43
N PRO A 255 9.22 11.48 5.29
CA PRO A 255 9.02 12.91 5.00
C PRO A 255 9.57 13.33 3.64
N ARG A 256 10.71 12.78 3.23
CA ARG A 256 11.26 12.94 1.88
C ARG A 256 10.39 12.34 0.78
N GLY A 257 9.88 11.12 0.98
CA GLY A 257 8.93 10.52 0.04
C GLY A 257 7.66 11.36 -0.12
N TYR A 258 7.13 11.91 0.99
CA TYR A 258 6.00 12.84 0.95
C TYR A 258 6.31 14.16 0.25
N ALA A 259 7.54 14.69 0.35
CA ALA A 259 7.96 15.87 -0.40
C ALA A 259 7.93 15.63 -1.91
N LEU A 260 8.34 14.44 -2.38
CA LEU A 260 8.22 14.06 -3.79
C LEU A 260 6.78 13.94 -4.24
N ILE A 261 5.94 13.27 -3.45
CA ILE A 261 4.49 13.17 -3.72
C ILE A 261 3.86 14.57 -3.81
N ALA A 262 4.20 15.47 -2.89
CA ALA A 262 3.72 16.85 -2.91
C ALA A 262 4.13 17.57 -4.20
N ASN A 263 5.37 17.39 -4.65
CA ASN A 263 5.85 17.95 -5.92
C ASN A 263 5.09 17.43 -7.14
N GLU A 264 4.66 16.17 -7.14
CA GLU A 264 3.86 15.60 -8.22
C GLU A 264 2.41 16.11 -8.19
N PHE A 265 1.81 16.29 -7.00
CA PHE A 265 0.55 17.03 -6.87
C PHE A 265 0.67 18.46 -7.39
N ILE A 266 1.72 19.19 -7.00
CA ILE A 266 2.01 20.55 -7.48
C ILE A 266 2.12 20.57 -9.00
N ARG A 267 2.84 19.61 -9.60
CA ARG A 267 2.96 19.46 -11.05
C ARG A 267 1.59 19.31 -11.71
N ALA A 268 0.76 18.40 -11.22
CA ALA A 268 -0.59 18.16 -11.75
C ALA A 268 -1.50 19.39 -11.62
N VAL A 269 -1.43 20.08 -10.48
CA VAL A 269 -2.21 21.30 -10.22
C VAL A 269 -1.80 22.44 -11.14
N ASN A 270 -0.50 22.71 -11.28
CA ASN A 270 0.01 23.74 -12.17
C ASN A 270 -0.38 23.44 -13.62
N ALA A 271 -0.24 22.19 -14.07
CA ALA A 271 -0.62 21.78 -15.42
C ALA A 271 -2.13 21.95 -15.70
N ARG A 272 -3.00 21.60 -14.73
CA ARG A 272 -4.45 21.69 -14.91
C ARG A 272 -4.98 23.13 -14.87
N TYR A 273 -4.41 23.96 -14.01
CA TYR A 273 -5.00 25.27 -13.67
C TYR A 273 -4.15 26.46 -14.11
N GLY A 274 -3.05 26.24 -14.84
CA GLY A 274 -2.13 27.30 -15.27
C GLY A 274 -1.39 27.97 -14.11
N GLY A 275 -1.17 27.23 -13.02
CA GLY A 275 -0.52 27.72 -11.81
C GLY A 275 1.00 27.72 -11.88
N ASN A 276 1.64 28.38 -10.91
CA ASN A 276 3.09 28.46 -10.75
C ASN A 276 3.53 28.13 -9.30
N ILE A 277 2.78 27.25 -8.62
CA ILE A 277 3.10 26.81 -7.26
C ILE A 277 4.50 26.19 -7.29
N GLN A 278 5.37 26.68 -6.40
CA GLN A 278 6.75 26.22 -6.33
C GLN A 278 6.83 24.83 -5.72
N GLN A 279 7.64 23.98 -6.33
CA GLN A 279 8.01 22.69 -5.76
C GLN A 279 8.96 22.88 -4.57
N VAL A 280 8.95 21.94 -3.64
CA VAL A 280 9.88 21.90 -2.51
C VAL A 280 11.12 21.09 -2.88
N ASN A 281 12.26 21.39 -2.26
CA ASN A 281 13.45 20.55 -2.39
C ASN A 281 13.29 19.32 -1.47
N ALA A 282 13.09 18.14 -2.07
CA ALA A 282 12.94 16.90 -1.30
C ALA A 282 14.17 16.56 -0.45
N ASN A 283 15.35 17.11 -0.78
CA ASN A 283 16.56 16.91 0.01
C ASN A 283 16.53 17.60 1.38
N ASP A 284 15.66 18.59 1.57
CA ASP A 284 15.49 19.30 2.84
C ASP A 284 14.70 18.46 3.87
N TYR A 285 14.14 17.32 3.44
CA TYR A 285 13.36 16.43 4.28
C TYR A 285 14.14 15.14 4.58
N PRO A 286 14.04 14.62 5.83
CA PRO A 286 14.74 13.40 6.22
C PRO A 286 14.17 12.17 5.51
N GLY A 287 15.07 11.27 5.12
CA GLY A 287 14.75 9.87 4.80
C GLY A 287 14.77 9.02 6.08
N ILE A 288 15.14 7.74 5.95
CA ILE A 288 15.45 6.91 7.11
C ILE A 288 16.81 7.36 7.68
N LEU A 289 16.82 7.71 8.97
CA LEU A 289 18.06 7.93 9.71
C LEU A 289 18.59 6.57 10.15
N LEU A 290 19.76 6.18 9.63
CA LEU A 290 20.48 5.02 10.13
C LEU A 290 21.25 5.42 11.40
N PRO A 291 21.22 4.60 12.46
CA PRO A 291 22.05 4.80 13.65
C PRO A 291 23.54 4.67 13.35
#